data_AF-A0A958K726-F1
#
_entry.id   AF-A0A958K726-F1
#
_cell.length_a   1.000
_cell.length_b   1.000
_cell.length_c   1.000
_cell.angle_alpha   90.00
_cell.angle_beta   90.00
_cell.angle_gamma   90.00
#
_symmetry.space_group_name_H-M   'P 1'
#
loop_
_entity.id
_entity.type
_entity.pdbx_description
1 polymer ?
#
loop_
_entity_poly.entity_id
_entity_poly.type
_entity_poly.pdbx_seq_one_letter_code
_entity_poly.pdbx_strand_id
1 'polypeptide(L)'
;MGNPFVEGEHQALKPSATALVIFGASGDLTQRKLLPALYNLAYDGLLPDSFIVVGASRTAFSDEEYREKVKESVASFSRRELDPELWERFSEKVYYHSLDGNNEADFVRLRERLEGFAVQHGGVNYNYVYYLATSPNFFSPIAKNLSQAGLVEPVQDGKR
;
A
#
# COMPACT_ATOMS: atom_id res chain seq x y z
N MET A 1 27.05 -0.96 32.83
CA MET A 1 25.69 -1.52 32.95
C MET A 1 25.11 -1.56 31.56
N GLY A 2 25.04 -2.73 30.93
CA GLY A 2 24.54 -2.90 29.57
C GLY A 2 23.03 -2.71 29.52
N ASN A 3 22.51 -2.28 28.37
CA ASN A 3 21.08 -2.13 28.16
C ASN A 3 20.40 -3.51 28.27
N PRO A 4 19.55 -3.75 29.29
CA PRO A 4 18.91 -5.05 29.51
C PRO A 4 17.81 -5.39 28.50
N PHE A 5 17.51 -4.50 27.55
CA PHE A 5 16.53 -4.72 26.48
C PHE A 5 17.15 -5.28 25.19
N VAL A 6 18.43 -5.67 25.20
CA VAL A 6 19.14 -6.22 24.03
C VAL A 6 19.47 -7.71 24.22
N GLU A 7 18.67 -8.43 25.02
CA GLU A 7 18.78 -9.89 25.15
C GLU A 7 17.70 -10.55 24.30
N GLY A 8 18.08 -10.79 23.04
CA GLY A 8 17.28 -11.47 22.04
C GLY A 8 17.70 -10.95 20.68
N GLU A 9 18.26 -11.82 19.83
CA GLU A 9 18.26 -11.54 18.40
C GLU A 9 16.78 -11.43 17.99
N HIS A 10 16.24 -10.21 17.95
CA HIS A 10 15.02 -9.94 17.22
C HIS A 10 15.39 -10.23 15.76
N GLN A 11 15.27 -11.49 15.36
CA GLN A 11 15.14 -11.84 13.96
C GLN A 11 13.98 -10.98 13.48
N ALA A 12 14.27 -9.89 12.78
CA ALA A 12 13.26 -8.97 12.31
C ALA A 12 12.29 -9.83 11.52
N LEU A 13 11.09 -10.04 12.07
CA LEU A 13 10.07 -10.85 11.42
C LEU A 13 9.85 -10.18 10.07
N LYS A 14 10.36 -10.79 9.00
CA LYS A 14 10.07 -10.31 7.65
C LYS A 14 8.55 -10.35 7.53
N PRO A 15 7.87 -9.22 7.34
CA PRO A 15 6.42 -9.23 7.25
C PRO A 15 6.03 -10.13 6.07
N SER A 16 4.91 -10.85 6.24
CA SER A 16 4.33 -11.63 5.17
C SER A 16 4.01 -10.74 3.96
N ALA A 17 3.81 -11.37 2.79
CA ALA A 17 3.45 -10.64 1.57
C ALA A 17 2.30 -9.66 1.86
N THR A 18 2.46 -8.40 1.44
CA THR A 18 1.58 -7.30 1.85
C THR A 18 1.19 -6.44 0.67
N ALA A 19 -0.09 -6.12 0.55
CA ALA A 19 -0.57 -5.07 -0.32
C ALA A 19 -1.09 -3.90 0.53
N LEU A 20 -0.40 -2.76 0.44
CA LEU A 20 -0.77 -1.53 1.10
C LEU A 20 -1.71 -0.73 0.18
N VAL A 21 -2.97 -0.65 0.57
CA VAL A 21 -3.99 0.12 -0.15
C VAL A 21 -4.16 1.48 0.50
N ILE A 22 -3.84 2.56 -0.22
CA ILE A 22 -3.88 3.93 0.30
C ILE A 22 -5.11 4.64 -0.25
N PHE A 23 -6.15 4.79 0.57
CA PHE A 23 -7.29 5.63 0.23
C PHE A 23 -6.92 7.11 0.37
N GLY A 24 -7.34 7.94 -0.59
CA GLY A 24 -6.88 9.34 -0.67
C GLY A 24 -5.50 9.45 -1.32
N ALA A 25 -5.18 8.54 -2.24
CA ALA A 25 -3.86 8.45 -2.86
C ALA A 25 -3.41 9.69 -3.65
N SER A 26 -4.35 10.48 -4.17
CA SER A 26 -4.06 11.76 -4.85
C SER A 26 -3.94 12.96 -3.90
N GLY A 27 -4.10 12.76 -2.59
CA GLY A 27 -4.08 13.84 -1.59
C GLY A 27 -2.67 14.23 -1.11
N ASP A 28 -2.58 15.44 -0.53
CA ASP A 28 -1.31 16.05 -0.08
C ASP A 28 -0.52 15.19 0.91
N LEU A 29 -1.21 14.58 1.90
CA LEU A 29 -0.55 13.71 2.88
C LEU A 29 0.15 12.54 2.21
N THR A 30 -0.51 11.90 1.24
CA THR A 30 0.05 10.77 0.50
C THR A 30 1.29 11.20 -0.28
N GLN A 31 1.18 12.30 -1.02
CA GLN A 31 2.25 12.83 -1.88
C GLN A 31 3.44 13.36 -1.09
N ARG A 32 3.23 13.97 0.08
CA ARG A 32 4.34 14.60 0.83
C ARG A 32 4.95 13.72 1.90
N LYS A 33 4.25 12.65 2.32
CA LYS A 33 4.67 11.81 3.46
C LYS A 33 4.67 10.33 3.14
N LEU A 34 3.54 9.77 2.71
CA LEU A 34 3.41 8.31 2.58
C LEU A 34 4.28 7.75 1.45
N LEU A 35 4.18 8.30 0.24
CA LEU A 35 4.97 7.82 -0.90
C LEU A 35 6.48 8.00 -0.69
N PRO A 36 6.98 9.16 -0.19
CA PRO A 36 8.39 9.29 0.17
C PRO A 36 8.83 8.32 1.27
N ALA A 37 7.98 8.04 2.26
CA ALA A 37 8.30 7.08 3.33
C ALA A 37 8.40 5.65 2.78
N LEU A 38 7.50 5.24 1.89
CA LEU A 38 7.53 3.91 1.27
C LEU A 38 8.76 3.72 0.40
N TYR A 39 9.14 4.74 -0.37
CA TYR A 39 10.40 4.71 -1.12
C TYR A 39 11.62 4.59 -0.20
N ASN A 40 11.65 5.33 0.91
CA ASN A 40 12.74 5.21 1.88
C ASN A 40 12.82 3.81 2.49
N LEU A 41 11.68 3.18 2.79
CA LEU A 41 11.66 1.80 3.27
C LEU A 41 12.16 0.82 2.20
N ALA A 42 11.83 1.05 0.93
CA ALA A 42 12.38 0.26 -0.17
C ALA A 42 13.90 0.44 -0.29
N TYR A 43 14.38 1.68 -0.17
CA TYR A 43 15.80 2.03 -0.20
C TYR A 43 16.59 1.35 0.93
N ASP A 44 16.02 1.32 2.14
CA ASP A 44 16.64 0.71 3.31
C ASP A 44 16.46 -0.82 3.34
N GLY A 45 15.79 -1.43 2.35
CA GLY A 45 15.55 -2.87 2.28
C GLY A 45 14.60 -3.41 3.36
N LEU A 46 13.69 -2.55 3.86
CA LEU A 46 12.79 -2.85 4.98
C LEU A 46 11.38 -3.30 4.55
N LEU A 47 11.08 -3.24 3.25
CA LEU A 47 9.82 -3.77 2.73
C LEU A 47 9.90 -5.29 2.54
N PRO A 48 8.77 -6.03 2.69
CA PRO A 48 8.68 -7.42 2.28
C PRO A 48 9.08 -7.62 0.82
N ASP A 49 9.62 -8.81 0.51
CA ASP A 49 10.00 -9.16 -0.86
C ASP A 49 8.79 -9.05 -1.82
N SER A 50 7.63 -9.54 -1.36
CA SER A 50 6.32 -9.39 -2.00
C SER A 50 5.52 -8.26 -1.36
N PHE A 51 5.83 -7.02 -1.72
CA PHE A 51 5.13 -5.83 -1.29
C PHE A 51 4.59 -5.05 -2.47
N ILE A 52 3.30 -4.68 -2.47
CA ILE A 52 2.72 -3.80 -3.48
C ILE A 52 2.01 -2.60 -2.85
N VAL A 53 2.00 -1.49 -3.58
CA VAL A 53 1.27 -0.26 -3.20
C VAL A 53 0.12 -0.08 -4.18
N VAL A 54 -1.09 0.08 -3.67
CA VAL A 54 -2.28 0.37 -4.48
C VAL A 54 -2.88 1.69 -4.02
N GLY A 55 -2.70 2.74 -4.81
CA GLY A 55 -3.38 4.00 -4.57
C GLY A 55 -4.87 3.91 -4.92
N ALA A 56 -5.75 4.44 -4.07
CA ALA A 56 -7.18 4.49 -4.34
C ALA A 56 -7.74 5.91 -4.10
N SER A 57 -8.42 6.47 -5.09
CA SER A 57 -8.98 7.82 -5.03
C SER A 57 -9.97 8.07 -6.18
N ARG A 58 -10.81 9.10 -6.07
CA ARG A 58 -11.77 9.49 -7.13
C ARG A 58 -11.10 10.04 -8.38
N THR A 59 -9.87 10.54 -8.27
CA THR A 59 -9.14 11.07 -9.43
C THR A 59 -8.82 9.90 -10.36
N ALA A 60 -9.22 10.00 -11.62
CA ALA A 60 -8.91 8.97 -12.60
C ALA A 60 -7.45 9.10 -13.03
N PHE A 61 -6.66 8.06 -12.74
CA PHE A 61 -5.30 7.88 -13.25
C PHE A 61 -5.13 6.46 -13.77
N SER A 62 -4.30 6.28 -14.80
CA SER A 62 -3.69 4.99 -15.10
C SER A 62 -2.59 4.65 -14.10
N ASP A 63 -2.10 3.42 -14.14
CA ASP A 63 -0.96 3.02 -13.30
C ASP A 63 0.29 3.83 -13.65
N GLU A 64 0.52 4.11 -14.93
CA GLU A 64 1.64 4.90 -15.44
C GLU A 64 1.55 6.35 -14.98
N GLU A 65 0.38 6.97 -15.11
CA GLU A 65 0.15 8.35 -14.64
C GLU A 65 0.37 8.46 -13.12
N TYR A 66 -0.08 7.46 -12.36
CA TYR A 66 0.14 7.43 -10.93
C TYR A 66 1.61 7.22 -10.55
N ARG A 67 2.34 6.34 -11.27
CA ARG A 67 3.78 6.13 -11.08
C ARG A 67 4.57 7.41 -11.32
N GLU A 68 4.24 8.19 -12.33
CA GLU A 68 4.87 9.50 -12.56
C GLU A 68 4.62 10.46 -11.39
N LYS A 69 3.40 10.49 -10.85
CA LYS A 69 3.11 11.28 -9.63
C LYS A 69 3.89 10.81 -8.42
N VAL A 70 4.03 9.50 -8.24
CA VAL A 70 4.83 8.92 -7.17
C VAL A 70 6.30 9.30 -7.34
N LYS A 71 6.83 9.29 -8.57
CA LYS A 71 8.20 9.70 -8.89
C LYS A 71 8.43 11.18 -8.54
N GLU A 72 7.54 12.06 -8.97
CA GLU A 72 7.56 13.50 -8.66
C GLU A 72 7.54 13.72 -7.13
N SER A 73 6.68 13.00 -6.42
CA SER A 73 6.57 13.02 -4.96
C SER A 73 7.87 12.62 -4.27
N VAL A 74 8.45 11.48 -4.67
CA VAL A 74 9.71 10.99 -4.10
C VAL A 74 10.84 11.97 -4.38
N ALA A 75 10.99 12.44 -5.62
CA ALA A 75 12.03 13.40 -5.98
C ALA A 75 11.91 14.74 -5.22
N SER A 76 10.69 15.16 -4.88
CA SER A 76 10.44 16.45 -4.21
C SER A 76 10.51 16.39 -2.68
N PHE A 77 10.10 15.27 -2.08
CA PHE A 77 9.84 15.20 -0.63
C PHE A 77 10.60 14.09 0.10
N SER A 78 11.29 13.20 -0.62
CA SER A 78 12.15 12.21 0.01
C SER A 78 13.40 12.86 0.60
N ARG A 79 13.96 12.22 1.63
CA ARG A 79 15.27 12.56 2.19
C ARG A 79 16.40 11.83 1.45
N ARG A 80 16.05 10.85 0.63
CA ARG A 80 16.95 10.08 -0.22
C ARG A 80 16.85 10.63 -1.64
N GLU A 81 17.98 10.65 -2.34
CA GLU A 81 17.97 10.88 -3.78
C GLU A 81 17.25 9.74 -4.49
N LEU A 82 16.66 10.06 -5.65
CA LEU A 82 16.01 9.07 -6.49
C LEU A 82 17.09 8.22 -7.19
N ASP A 83 17.33 7.03 -6.66
CA ASP A 83 18.12 5.99 -7.32
C ASP A 83 17.31 5.41 -8.51
N PRO A 84 17.83 5.47 -9.75
CA PRO A 84 17.12 5.00 -10.94
C PRO A 84 16.81 3.50 -10.96
N GLU A 85 17.75 2.65 -10.53
CA GLU A 85 17.58 1.20 -10.54
C GLU A 85 16.59 0.75 -9.47
N LEU A 86 16.67 1.36 -8.29
CA LEU A 86 15.68 1.15 -7.25
C LEU A 86 14.29 1.64 -7.68
N TRP A 87 14.23 2.80 -8.33
CA TRP A 87 12.97 3.35 -8.81
C TRP A 87 12.30 2.43 -9.82
N GLU A 88 13.04 1.89 -10.79
CA GLU A 88 12.53 0.93 -11.78
C GLU A 88 11.85 -0.24 -11.06
N ARG A 89 12.56 -0.92 -10.16
CA ARG A 89 12.02 -2.05 -9.37
C ARG A 89 10.86 -1.67 -8.44
N PHE A 90 10.90 -0.49 -7.83
CA PHE A 90 9.86 -0.04 -6.91
C PHE A 90 8.57 0.30 -7.66
N SER A 91 8.68 1.02 -8.78
CA SER A 91 7.54 1.51 -9.57
C SER A 91 6.71 0.38 -10.18
N GLU A 92 7.33 -0.75 -10.52
CA GLU A 92 6.64 -1.96 -10.99
C GLU A 92 5.61 -2.51 -9.99
N LYS A 93 5.83 -2.26 -8.70
CA LYS A 93 4.99 -2.69 -7.58
C LYS A 93 3.99 -1.61 -7.14
N VAL A 94 3.92 -0.49 -7.86
CA VAL A 94 2.98 0.62 -7.60
C VAL A 94 1.86 0.59 -8.64
N TYR A 95 0.63 0.57 -8.14
CA TYR A 95 -0.61 0.51 -8.91
C TYR A 95 -1.61 1.54 -8.41
N TYR A 96 -2.66 1.78 -9.19
CA TYR A 96 -3.70 2.74 -8.88
C TYR A 96 -5.08 2.26 -9.29
N HIS A 97 -6.09 2.45 -8.43
CA HIS A 97 -7.48 2.13 -8.71
C HIS A 97 -8.38 3.35 -8.45
N SER A 98 -9.03 3.86 -9.50
CA SER A 98 -10.01 4.95 -9.35
C SER A 98 -11.27 4.43 -8.65
N LEU A 99 -11.67 5.07 -7.56
CA LEU A 99 -12.78 4.65 -6.70
C LEU A 99 -13.41 5.82 -5.94
N ASP A 100 -14.74 5.81 -5.85
CA ASP A 100 -15.51 6.59 -4.89
C ASP A 100 -15.75 5.78 -3.60
N GLY A 101 -15.35 6.35 -2.46
CA GLY A 101 -15.51 5.72 -1.15
C GLY A 101 -16.97 5.44 -0.76
N ASN A 102 -17.95 6.03 -1.43
CA ASN A 102 -19.38 5.77 -1.20
C ASN A 102 -20.00 4.79 -2.20
N ASN A 103 -19.28 4.36 -3.24
CA ASN A 103 -19.82 3.50 -4.30
C ASN A 103 -19.42 2.05 -4.08
N GLU A 104 -20.37 1.21 -3.68
CA GLU A 104 -20.17 -0.22 -3.42
C GLU A 104 -19.58 -0.98 -4.63
N ALA A 105 -20.04 -0.66 -5.85
CA ALA A 105 -19.59 -1.34 -7.06
C ALA A 105 -18.09 -1.11 -7.33
N ASP A 106 -17.53 0.01 -6.87
CA ASP A 106 -16.10 0.30 -7.01
C ASP A 106 -15.27 -0.64 -6.11
N PHE A 107 -15.79 -1.03 -4.94
CA PHE A 107 -15.08 -1.95 -4.04
C PHE A 107 -15.09 -3.40 -4.53
N VAL A 108 -16.13 -3.81 -5.27
CA VAL A 108 -16.14 -5.10 -5.97
C VAL A 108 -15.00 -5.13 -7.02
N ARG A 109 -14.86 -4.07 -7.82
CA ARG A 109 -13.78 -3.96 -8.81
C ARG A 109 -12.41 -3.81 -8.16
N LEU A 110 -12.32 -3.17 -7.00
CA LEU A 110 -11.08 -3.13 -6.21
C LEU A 110 -10.68 -4.55 -5.79
N ARG A 111 -11.62 -5.37 -5.30
CA ARG A 111 -11.35 -6.77 -4.96
C ARG A 111 -10.82 -7.56 -6.15
N GLU A 112 -11.53 -7.52 -7.27
CA GLU A 112 -11.11 -8.21 -8.51
C GLU A 112 -9.70 -7.80 -8.92
N ARG A 113 -9.36 -6.51 -8.77
CA ARG A 113 -8.02 -6.00 -9.08
C ARG A 113 -6.95 -6.51 -8.12
N LEU A 114 -7.23 -6.56 -6.81
CA LEU A 114 -6.32 -7.08 -5.80
C LEU A 114 -6.07 -8.59 -5.98
N GLU A 115 -7.13 -9.36 -6.25
CA GLU A 115 -7.04 -10.79 -6.59
C GLU A 115 -6.25 -11.00 -7.89
N GLY A 116 -6.45 -10.14 -8.90
CA GLY A 116 -5.65 -10.13 -10.13
C GLY A 116 -4.16 -9.96 -9.87
N PHE A 117 -3.77 -9.09 -8.93
CA PHE A 117 -2.36 -8.93 -8.56
C PHE A 117 -1.80 -10.16 -7.85
N ALA A 118 -2.57 -10.87 -7.03
CA ALA A 118 -2.15 -12.13 -6.43
C ALA A 118 -1.76 -13.14 -7.51
N VAL A 119 -2.59 -13.28 -8.55
CA VAL A 119 -2.33 -14.16 -9.69
C VAL A 119 -1.13 -13.69 -10.50
N GLN A 120 -1.08 -12.41 -10.87
CA GLN A 120 0.01 -11.81 -11.66
C GLN A 120 1.38 -12.01 -11.00
N HIS A 121 1.44 -11.98 -9.67
CA HIS A 121 2.69 -12.15 -8.92
C HIS A 121 2.96 -13.61 -8.50
N GLY A 122 2.39 -14.59 -9.20
CA GLY A 122 2.71 -16.01 -8.99
C GLY A 122 1.91 -16.68 -7.88
N GLY A 123 0.66 -16.25 -7.65
CA GLY A 123 -0.22 -16.82 -6.64
C GLY A 123 0.10 -16.35 -5.21
N VAL A 124 0.64 -15.16 -5.06
CA VAL A 124 0.98 -14.58 -3.75
C VAL A 124 -0.29 -14.28 -2.96
N ASN A 125 -0.37 -14.81 -1.74
CA ASN A 125 -1.45 -14.45 -0.82
C ASN A 125 -1.08 -13.18 -0.04
N TYR A 126 -1.62 -12.05 -0.47
CA TYR A 126 -1.35 -10.75 0.15
C TYR A 126 -2.17 -10.53 1.42
N ASN A 127 -1.51 -10.05 2.46
CA ASN A 127 -2.17 -9.39 3.58
C ASN A 127 -2.52 -7.96 3.17
N TYR A 128 -3.77 -7.57 3.35
CA TYR A 128 -4.21 -6.21 3.02
C TYR A 128 -4.04 -5.28 4.21
N VAL A 129 -3.33 -4.17 3.99
CA VAL A 129 -3.24 -3.06 4.93
C VAL A 129 -3.93 -1.85 4.28
N TYR A 130 -4.96 -1.32 4.94
CA TYR A 130 -5.72 -0.18 4.45
C TYR A 130 -5.29 1.10 5.19
N TYR A 131 -4.69 2.05 4.47
CA TYR A 131 -4.35 3.37 5.00
C TYR A 131 -5.39 4.39 4.53
N LEU A 132 -6.14 4.97 5.47
CA LEU A 132 -7.20 5.94 5.17
C LEU A 132 -6.67 7.39 5.24
N ALA A 133 -5.95 7.82 4.21
CA ALA A 133 -5.48 9.21 4.05
C ALA A 133 -6.57 10.13 3.48
N THR A 134 -7.79 10.01 4.02
CA THR A 134 -9.00 10.72 3.57
C THR A 134 -9.58 11.60 4.68
N SER A 135 -10.56 12.44 4.34
CA SER A 135 -11.38 13.11 5.37
C SER A 135 -12.10 12.07 6.27
N PRO A 136 -12.26 12.34 7.58
CA PRO A 136 -12.93 11.43 8.51
C PRO A 136 -14.34 11.00 8.08
N ASN A 137 -15.05 11.85 7.33
CA ASN A 137 -16.40 11.55 6.82
C ASN A 137 -16.44 10.31 5.91
N PHE A 138 -15.30 9.91 5.32
CA PHE A 138 -15.20 8.73 4.47
C PHE A 138 -14.80 7.46 5.20
N PHE A 139 -14.41 7.52 6.48
CA PHE A 139 -13.93 6.33 7.20
C PHE A 139 -15.01 5.25 7.32
N SER A 140 -16.21 5.63 7.77
CA SER A 140 -17.33 4.69 7.88
C SER A 140 -17.76 4.14 6.52
N PRO A 141 -18.01 4.96 5.48
CA PRO A 141 -18.32 4.44 4.14
C PRO A 141 -17.29 3.44 3.60
N ILE A 142 -15.99 3.79 3.66
CA ILE A 142 -14.91 2.93 3.18
C ILE A 142 -14.88 1.60 3.95
N ALA A 143 -14.93 1.64 5.29
CA ALA A 143 -14.90 0.43 6.10
C ALA A 143 -16.10 -0.50 5.82
N LYS A 144 -17.30 0.06 5.66
CA LYS A 144 -18.50 -0.71 5.30
C LYS A 144 -18.36 -1.37 3.93
N ASN A 145 -17.94 -0.61 2.93
CA ASN A 145 -17.81 -1.13 1.56
C ASN A 145 -16.70 -2.18 1.45
N LEU A 146 -15.58 -2.02 2.18
CA LEU A 146 -14.55 -3.05 2.31
C LEU A 146 -15.12 -4.36 2.87
N SER A 147 -15.89 -4.28 3.96
CA SER A 147 -16.52 -5.45 4.56
C SER A 147 -17.53 -6.12 3.62
N GLN A 148 -18.40 -5.34 2.97
CA GLN A 148 -19.40 -5.85 2.02
C GLN A 148 -18.77 -6.50 0.78
N ALA A 149 -17.64 -5.96 0.30
CA ALA A 149 -16.89 -6.56 -0.79
C ALA A 149 -16.14 -7.84 -0.39
N GLY A 150 -16.07 -8.18 0.91
CA GLY A 150 -15.27 -9.32 1.41
C GLY A 150 -13.77 -9.03 1.45
N LEU A 151 -13.37 -7.76 1.49
CA LEU A 151 -11.98 -7.32 1.58
C LEU A 151 -11.46 -7.26 3.02
N VAL A 152 -12.35 -7.44 4.00
CA VAL A 152 -12.00 -7.56 5.42
C VAL A 152 -12.69 -8.80 5.96
N GLU A 153 -11.90 -9.84 6.20
CA GLU A 153 -12.37 -11.06 6.83
C GLU A 153 -12.00 -11.08 8.32
N PRO A 154 -12.88 -11.57 9.20
CA PRO A 154 -12.50 -11.86 10.57
C PRO A 154 -11.41 -12.93 10.57
N VAL A 155 -10.38 -12.73 11.39
CA VAL A 155 -9.38 -13.78 11.66
C VAL A 155 -10.13 -14.97 12.24
N GLN A 156 -10.20 -16.08 11.52
CA GLN A 156 -10.73 -17.32 12.09
C GLN A 156 -9.73 -17.83 13.12
N ASP A 157 -10.18 -18.05 14.36
CA ASP A 157 -9.36 -18.59 15.44
C ASP A 157 -8.68 -19.89 14.96
N GLY A 158 -7.34 -19.89 14.89
CA GLY A 158 -6.55 -21.11 14.75
C GLY A 158 -5.60 -21.24 13.55
N LYS A 159 -5.41 -20.23 12.69
CA LYS A 159 -4.34 -20.27 11.68
C LYS A 159 -3.59 -18.94 11.58
N ARG A 160 -2.39 -18.92 12.17
CA ARG A 160 -1.26 -18.08 11.77
C ARG A 160 -0.15 -19.00 11.30
#